data_AF-A0A1Q6HQF2-F1
#
_entry.id   AF-A0A1Q6HQF2-F1
#
_cell.length_a   1.000
_cell.length_b   1.000
_cell.length_c   1.000
_cell.angle_alpha   90.00
_cell.angle_beta   90.00
_cell.angle_gamma   90.00
#
_symmetry.space_group_name_H-M   'P 1'
#
loop_
_entity.id
_entity.type
_entity.pdbx_description
1 polymer ?
#
loop_
_entity_poly.entity_id
_entity_poly.type
_entity_poly.pdbx_seq_one_letter_code
_entity_poly.pdbx_strand_id
1 'polypeptide(L)'
;MIVQEFYIPDYDWEVRVYYAVDCYYTDRIIADLQRVGCRGADLMNAYSNMRACNLNTGITYSNIRNRQTVMVIALTSSPEEFQNSFDHEKGHLCRHISRAFGIDPYGEEAQYLSGYVGQKMFPVAKKFLCEHCRRSLCGK
;
A
#
# COMPACT_ATOMS: atom_id res chain seq x y z
N MET A 1 3.64 10.22 -8.81
CA MET A 1 2.72 9.57 -7.86
C MET A 1 1.32 9.41 -8.44
N ILE A 2 0.73 8.21 -8.32
CA ILE A 2 -0.70 7.95 -8.59
C ILE A 2 -1.38 7.64 -7.24
N VAL A 3 -2.58 8.16 -7.01
CA VAL A 3 -3.39 7.84 -5.84
C VAL A 3 -4.58 7.00 -6.28
N GLN A 4 -4.85 5.93 -5.55
CA GLN A 4 -6.05 5.12 -5.71
C GLN A 4 -6.76 4.99 -4.38
N GLU A 5 -8.08 5.10 -4.40
CA GLU A 5 -8.92 4.80 -3.25
C GLU A 5 -9.92 3.72 -3.62
N PHE A 6 -10.16 2.80 -2.70
CA PHE A 6 -11.21 1.81 -2.84
C PHE A 6 -11.72 1.37 -1.47
N TYR A 7 -12.94 0.85 -1.48
CA TYR A 7 -13.61 0.32 -0.31
C TYR A 7 -13.78 -1.19 -0.45
N ILE A 8 -13.66 -1.90 0.67
CA ILE A 8 -13.87 -3.35 0.78
C ILE A 8 -15.15 -3.58 1.62
N PRO A 9 -16.30 -3.85 0.96
CA PRO A 9 -17.60 -3.84 1.64
C PRO A 9 -17.75 -4.83 2.79
N ASP A 10 -17.24 -6.06 2.60
CA ASP A 10 -17.42 -7.14 3.58
C ASP A 10 -16.74 -6.86 4.93
N TYR A 11 -15.76 -5.95 4.93
CA TYR A 11 -14.98 -5.58 6.11
C TYR A 11 -15.16 -4.13 6.51
N ASP A 12 -16.05 -3.38 5.85
CA ASP A 12 -16.26 -1.95 6.06
C ASP A 12 -14.93 -1.17 6.09
N TRP A 13 -14.08 -1.44 5.08
CA TRP A 13 -12.69 -1.02 5.11
C TRP A 13 -12.34 -0.07 3.96
N GLU A 14 -11.83 1.11 4.30
CA GLU A 14 -11.35 2.11 3.35
C GLU A 14 -9.85 1.97 3.13
N VAL A 15 -9.41 1.98 1.87
CA VAL A 15 -8.00 1.85 1.50
C VAL A 15 -7.61 3.00 0.58
N ARG A 16 -6.56 3.74 0.96
CA ARG A 16 -5.86 4.69 0.10
C ARG A 16 -4.47 4.16 -0.22
N VAL A 17 -4.15 4.05 -1.51
CA VAL A 17 -2.86 3.56 -2.00
C VAL A 17 -2.15 4.66 -2.78
N TYR A 18 -0.88 4.86 -2.47
CA TYR A 18 0.05 5.74 -3.17
C TYR A 18 1.05 4.90 -3.97
N TYR A 19 1.11 5.11 -5.29
CA TYR A 19 2.03 4.40 -6.17
C TYR A 19 3.08 5.36 -6.75
N ALA A 20 4.27 4.83 -7.04
CA ALA A 20 5.39 5.60 -7.61
C ALA A 20 5.68 6.86 -6.79
N VAL A 21 5.92 6.63 -5.50
CA VAL A 21 6.26 7.65 -4.52
C VAL A 21 7.77 7.82 -4.44
N ASP A 22 8.21 9.06 -4.51
CA ASP A 22 9.54 9.48 -4.10
C ASP A 22 9.44 10.33 -2.81
N CYS A 23 10.59 10.76 -2.30
CA CYS A 23 10.65 11.55 -1.08
C CYS A 23 10.03 12.97 -1.20
N TYR A 24 9.70 13.45 -2.41
CA TYR A 24 9.03 14.76 -2.58
C TYR A 24 7.63 14.77 -1.95
N TYR A 25 6.94 13.63 -1.94
CA TYR A 25 5.59 13.51 -1.39
C TYR A 25 5.53 13.18 0.11
N THR A 26 6.68 13.11 0.80
CA THR A 26 6.78 12.65 2.19
C THR A 26 5.82 13.40 3.11
N ASP A 27 5.85 14.73 3.12
CA ASP A 27 5.04 15.52 4.05
C ASP A 27 3.53 15.34 3.82
N ARG A 28 3.13 15.23 2.55
CA ARG A 28 1.74 14.96 2.17
C ARG A 28 1.27 13.60 2.69
N ILE A 29 2.09 12.55 2.51
CA ILE A 29 1.73 11.19 2.93
C ILE A 29 1.73 11.08 4.46
N ILE A 30 2.65 11.78 5.13
CA ILE A 30 2.72 11.82 6.59
C ILE A 30 1.51 12.52 7.20
N ALA A 31 1.06 13.63 6.61
CA ALA A 31 -0.18 14.28 7.02
C ALA A 31 -1.40 13.34 6.86
N ASP A 32 -1.43 12.54 5.81
CA ASP A 32 -2.47 11.55 5.58
C ASP A 32 -2.42 10.39 6.58
N LEU A 33 -1.23 9.86 6.88
CA LEU A 33 -1.01 8.89 7.94
C LEU A 33 -1.48 9.44 9.30
N GLN A 34 -1.18 10.71 9.58
CA GLN A 34 -1.68 11.36 10.78
C GLN A 34 -3.21 11.50 10.78
N ARG A 35 -3.83 11.84 9.65
CA ARG A 35 -5.29 11.93 9.55
C ARG A 35 -5.97 10.61 9.87
N VAL A 36 -5.42 9.48 9.41
CA VAL A 36 -5.97 8.14 9.70
C VAL A 36 -5.61 7.60 11.09
N GLY A 37 -4.83 8.34 11.87
CA GLY A 37 -4.53 8.01 13.27
C GLY A 37 -3.15 7.42 13.54
N CYS A 38 -2.25 7.35 12.56
CA CYS A 38 -0.87 6.92 12.78
C CYS A 38 -0.12 7.92 13.67
N ARG A 39 0.49 7.44 14.76
CA ARG A 39 1.17 8.26 15.77
C ARG A 39 2.41 7.53 16.29
N GLY A 40 3.22 8.22 17.09
CA GLY A 40 4.34 7.61 17.81
C GLY A 40 5.39 7.00 16.89
N ALA A 41 5.91 5.84 17.29
CA ALA A 41 7.01 5.17 16.60
C ALA A 41 6.66 4.80 15.15
N ASP A 42 5.44 4.35 14.87
CA ASP A 42 5.01 3.98 13.51
C ASP A 42 5.09 5.18 12.55
N LEU A 43 4.65 6.35 13.01
CA LEU A 43 4.71 7.57 12.21
C LEU A 43 6.15 8.03 11.97
N MET A 44 7.02 7.93 12.99
CA MET A 44 8.44 8.28 12.88
C MET A 44 9.20 7.34 11.95
N ASN A 45 8.88 6.04 12.01
CA ASN A 45 9.44 5.03 11.12
C ASN A 45 8.98 5.26 9.67
N ALA A 46 7.69 5.53 9.47
CA ALA A 46 7.15 5.88 8.16
C ALA A 46 7.83 7.14 7.59
N TYR A 47 8.01 8.18 8.40
CA TYR A 47 8.70 9.41 7.99
C TYR A 47 10.13 9.10 7.57
N SER A 48 10.89 8.38 8.40
CA SER A 48 12.30 8.06 8.14
C SER A 48 12.46 7.21 6.88
N ASN A 49 11.59 6.23 6.67
CA ASN A 49 11.60 5.38 5.49
C ASN A 49 11.35 6.20 4.21
N MET A 50 10.31 7.03 4.18
CA MET A 50 10.01 7.86 3.00
C MET A 50 11.09 8.92 2.74
N ARG A 51 11.63 9.56 3.80
CA ARG A 51 12.69 10.56 3.66
C ARG A 51 13.98 10.00 3.09
N ALA A 52 14.26 8.71 3.31
CA ALA A 52 15.45 8.05 2.77
C ALA A 52 15.45 7.99 1.23
N CYS A 53 14.29 8.18 0.58
CA CYS A 53 14.15 8.22 -0.88
C CYS A 53 14.64 6.93 -1.58
N ASN A 54 14.60 5.81 -0.86
CA ASN A 54 15.05 4.52 -1.37
C ASN A 54 14.01 3.92 -2.33
N LEU A 55 14.50 3.35 -3.43
CA LEU A 55 13.67 2.51 -4.30
C LEU A 55 13.28 1.21 -3.60
N ASN A 56 12.25 0.53 -4.13
CA ASN A 56 11.85 -0.83 -3.74
C ASN A 56 11.45 -0.92 -2.26
N THR A 57 10.86 0.16 -1.72
CA THR A 57 10.34 0.24 -0.36
C THR A 57 8.84 0.51 -0.36
N GLY A 58 8.21 0.29 0.78
CA GLY A 58 6.80 0.55 0.98
C GLY A 58 6.47 0.73 2.46
N ILE A 59 5.24 1.18 2.70
CA ILE A 59 4.67 1.34 4.04
C ILE A 59 3.20 0.98 3.96
N THR A 60 2.73 0.15 4.88
CA THR A 60 1.30 -0.07 5.10
C THR A 60 0.95 0.20 6.55
N TYR A 61 0.12 1.22 6.77
CA TYR A 61 -0.46 1.50 8.07
C TYR A 61 -1.98 1.26 8.03
N SER A 62 -2.48 0.59 9.05
CA SER A 62 -3.89 0.28 9.21
C SER A 62 -4.38 0.71 10.59
N ASN A 63 -5.36 1.61 10.64
CA ASN A 63 -6.11 1.87 11.84
C ASN A 63 -7.26 0.86 11.95
N ILE A 64 -7.07 -0.17 12.78
CA ILE A 64 -8.03 -1.26 12.95
C ILE A 64 -9.38 -0.77 13.48
N ARG A 65 -9.37 0.24 14.37
CA ARG A 65 -10.59 0.77 15.00
C ARG A 65 -11.48 1.50 14.00
N ASN A 66 -10.85 2.27 13.11
CA ASN A 66 -11.55 3.06 12.09
C ASN A 66 -11.64 2.34 10.73
N ARG A 67 -11.03 1.15 10.60
CA ARG A 67 -11.00 0.34 9.38
C ARG A 67 -10.48 1.12 8.17
N GLN A 68 -9.37 1.84 8.38
CA GLN A 68 -8.74 2.68 7.37
C GLN A 68 -7.30 2.24 7.16
N THR A 69 -6.90 2.10 5.90
CA THR A 69 -5.51 1.83 5.51
C THR A 69 -4.95 2.93 4.62
N VAL A 70 -3.71 3.34 4.92
CA VAL A 70 -2.85 4.06 3.99
C VAL A 70 -1.69 3.15 3.61
N MET A 71 -1.55 2.91 2.32
CA MET A 71 -0.51 2.08 1.72
C MET A 71 0.33 2.92 0.76
N VAL A 72 1.64 2.69 0.77
CA VAL A 72 2.63 3.41 -0.03
C VAL A 72 3.52 2.38 -0.71
N ILE A 73 3.66 2.51 -2.03
CA ILE A 73 4.65 1.79 -2.82
C ILE A 73 5.57 2.85 -3.44
N ALA A 74 6.83 2.85 -3.02
CA ALA A 74 7.83 3.76 -3.54
C ALA A 74 8.09 3.50 -5.04
N LEU A 75 8.87 4.37 -5.67
CA LEU A 75 9.46 4.04 -6.96
C LEU A 75 10.22 2.72 -6.88
N THR A 76 10.09 1.88 -7.90
CA THR A 76 10.83 0.62 -7.98
C THR A 76 11.77 0.61 -9.19
N SER A 77 12.87 -0.12 -9.07
CA SER A 77 13.91 -0.18 -10.11
C SER A 77 13.50 -1.02 -11.32
N SER A 78 12.53 -1.92 -11.17
CA SER A 78 12.02 -2.76 -12.25
C SER A 78 10.56 -3.19 -12.02
N PRO A 79 9.90 -3.82 -13.01
CA PRO A 79 8.60 -4.45 -12.85
C PRO A 79 8.58 -5.57 -11.80
N GLU A 80 9.65 -6.37 -11.72
CA GLU A 80 9.79 -7.44 -10.73
C GLU A 80 9.85 -6.88 -9.31
N GLU A 81 10.62 -5.81 -9.11
CA GLU A 81 10.68 -5.12 -7.81
C GLU A 81 9.35 -4.43 -7.47
N PHE A 82 8.60 -3.98 -8.48
CA PHE A 82 7.24 -3.51 -8.26
C PHE A 82 6.34 -4.64 -7.78
N GLN A 83 6.35 -5.80 -8.44
CA GLN A 83 5.53 -6.95 -8.03
C GLN A 83 5.86 -7.35 -6.59
N ASN A 84 7.15 -7.42 -6.23
CA ASN A 84 7.59 -7.73 -4.88
C ASN A 84 7.07 -6.71 -3.85
N SER A 85 7.28 -5.41 -4.10
CA SER A 85 6.81 -4.33 -3.20
C SER A 85 5.28 -4.32 -3.10
N PHE A 86 4.59 -4.52 -4.22
CA PHE A 86 3.14 -4.59 -4.29
C PHE A 86 2.58 -5.75 -3.46
N ASP A 87 3.13 -6.97 -3.62
CA ASP A 87 2.67 -8.14 -2.88
C ASP A 87 2.98 -8.04 -1.40
N HIS A 88 4.13 -7.46 -1.04
CA HIS A 88 4.51 -7.21 0.35
C HIS A 88 3.48 -6.31 1.06
N GLU A 89 3.24 -5.12 0.52
CA GLU A 89 2.36 -4.13 1.13
C GLU A 89 0.88 -4.57 1.10
N LYS A 90 0.45 -5.18 -0.02
CA LYS A 90 -0.86 -5.84 -0.11
C LYS A 90 -0.99 -6.94 0.96
N GLY A 91 0.07 -7.70 1.19
CA GLY A 91 0.16 -8.73 2.22
C GLY A 91 -0.10 -8.16 3.62
N HIS A 92 0.52 -7.04 3.96
CA HIS A 92 0.25 -6.33 5.23
C HIS A 92 -1.21 -5.92 5.37
N LEU A 93 -1.80 -5.28 4.35
CA LEU A 93 -3.22 -4.91 4.36
C LEU A 93 -4.12 -6.12 4.61
N CYS A 94 -3.91 -7.20 3.87
CA CYS A 94 -4.72 -8.41 4.02
C CYS A 94 -4.56 -9.00 5.42
N ARG A 95 -3.34 -9.07 5.96
CA ARG A 95 -3.07 -9.57 7.31
C ARG A 95 -3.67 -8.70 8.41
N HIS A 96 -3.69 -7.38 8.24
CA HIS A 96 -4.33 -6.47 9.19
C HIS A 96 -5.86 -6.67 9.23
N ILE A 97 -6.49 -6.82 8.06
CA ILE A 97 -7.92 -7.16 7.96
C ILE A 97 -8.18 -8.55 8.56
N SER A 98 -7.40 -9.56 8.18
CA SER A 98 -7.55 -10.91 8.71
C SER A 98 -7.47 -10.94 10.24
N ARG A 99 -6.51 -10.22 10.82
CA ARG A 99 -6.39 -10.09 12.27
C ARG A 99 -7.60 -9.40 12.91
N ALA A 100 -8.13 -8.36 12.27
CA ALA A 100 -9.28 -7.60 12.78
C ALA A 100 -10.58 -8.42 12.80
N PHE A 101 -10.74 -9.33 11.85
CA PHE A 101 -11.96 -10.14 11.67
C PHE A 101 -11.80 -11.61 12.06
N GLY A 102 -10.65 -12.02 12.59
CA GLY A 102 -10.40 -13.40 13.03
C GLY A 102 -10.30 -14.41 11.88
N ILE A 103 -9.91 -13.96 10.69
CA ILE A 103 -9.72 -14.81 9.52
C ILE A 103 -8.45 -15.65 9.73
N ASP A 104 -8.56 -16.97 9.53
CA ASP A 104 -7.41 -17.87 9.57
C ASP A 104 -6.41 -17.51 8.45
N PRO A 105 -5.16 -17.14 8.78
CA PRO A 105 -4.14 -16.84 7.78
C PRO A 105 -3.75 -18.01 6.87
N TYR A 106 -4.12 -19.24 7.22
CA TYR A 106 -3.92 -20.46 6.43
C TYR A 106 -5.20 -20.91 5.73
N GLY A 107 -6.32 -20.21 5.94
CA GLY A 107 -7.62 -20.53 5.38
C GLY A 107 -7.86 -19.93 3.99
N GLU A 108 -8.88 -20.47 3.32
CA GLU A 108 -9.29 -20.06 1.97
C GLU A 108 -9.81 -18.61 1.92
N GLU A 109 -10.50 -18.16 2.98
CA GLU A 109 -11.00 -16.79 3.07
C GLU A 109 -9.87 -15.75 2.98
N ALA A 110 -8.72 -16.02 3.59
CA ALA A 110 -7.55 -15.14 3.48
C ALA A 110 -7.02 -15.04 2.03
N GLN A 111 -7.12 -16.14 1.26
CA GLN A 111 -6.72 -16.15 -0.16
C GLN A 111 -7.71 -15.36 -1.01
N TYR A 112 -9.02 -15.52 -0.78
CA TYR A 112 -10.04 -14.71 -1.47
C TYR A 112 -9.92 -13.22 -1.15
N LEU A 113 -9.66 -12.85 0.11
CA LEU A 113 -9.37 -11.47 0.48
C LEU A 113 -8.15 -10.92 -0.30
N SER A 114 -7.05 -11.67 -0.33
CA SER A 114 -5.83 -11.30 -1.07
C SER A 114 -6.10 -11.11 -2.56
N GLY A 115 -6.88 -12.01 -3.16
CA GLY A 115 -7.30 -11.93 -4.56
C GLY A 115 -8.19 -10.73 -4.84
N TYR A 116 -9.19 -10.47 -3.98
CA TYR A 116 -10.12 -9.35 -4.10
C TYR A 116 -9.40 -8.00 -4.01
N VAL A 117 -8.51 -7.83 -3.03
CA VAL A 117 -7.68 -6.62 -2.90
C VAL A 117 -6.80 -6.46 -4.15
N GLY A 118 -6.20 -7.55 -4.64
CA GLY A 118 -5.45 -7.55 -5.90
C GLY A 118 -6.29 -7.05 -7.09
N GLN A 119 -7.52 -7.53 -7.24
CA GLN A 119 -8.45 -7.07 -8.28
C GLN A 119 -8.79 -5.58 -8.14
N LYS A 120 -8.99 -5.08 -6.92
CA LYS A 120 -9.24 -3.65 -6.68
C LYS A 120 -8.05 -2.79 -7.08
N MET A 121 -6.83 -3.23 -6.80
CA MET A 121 -5.61 -2.48 -7.13
C MET A 121 -5.18 -2.63 -8.60
N PHE A 122 -5.63 -3.68 -9.29
CA PHE A 122 -5.22 -4.03 -10.66
C PHE A 122 -5.30 -2.89 -11.69
N PRO A 123 -6.35 -2.02 -11.73
CA PRO A 123 -6.44 -0.94 -12.73
C PRO A 123 -5.25 0.01 -12.74
N VAL A 124 -4.60 0.19 -11.59
CA VAL A 124 -3.39 1.01 -11.43
C VAL A 124 -2.14 0.14 -11.47
N ALA A 125 -2.10 -0.94 -10.68
CA ALA A 125 -0.91 -1.78 -10.51
C ALA A 125 -0.40 -2.36 -11.85
N LYS A 126 -1.29 -2.74 -12.76
CA LYS A 126 -0.91 -3.31 -14.08
C LYS A 126 0.00 -2.40 -14.92
N LYS A 127 -0.04 -1.08 -14.68
CA LYS A 127 0.80 -0.11 -15.40
C LYS A 127 2.27 -0.21 -15.02
N PHE A 128 2.58 -0.77 -13.85
CA PHE A 128 3.93 -0.90 -13.31
C PHE A 128 4.55 -2.29 -13.52
N LEU A 129 3.72 -3.29 -13.89
CA LEU A 129 4.13 -4.68 -14.18
C LEU A 129 4.77 -4.88 -15.55
N CYS A 130 4.85 -3.83 -16.37
CA CYS A 130 5.52 -3.87 -17.67
C CYS A 130 6.53 -2.74 -17.77
N GLU A 131 7.75 -3.07 -18.16
CA GLU A 131 8.86 -2.12 -18.29
C GLU A 131 8.54 -1.01 -19.29
N HIS A 132 7.90 -1.33 -20.42
CA HIS A 132 7.50 -0.32 -21.39
C HIS A 132 6.42 0.62 -20.82
N CYS A 133 5.40 0.06 -20.15
CA CYS A 133 4.25 0.81 -19.63
C CYS A 133 4.62 1.77 -18.49
N ARG A 134 5.62 1.41 -17.67
CA ARG A 134 5.97 2.18 -16.46
C ARG A 134 6.88 3.39 -16.72
N ARG A 135 7.52 3.48 -17.90
CA ARG A 135 8.53 4.52 -18.20
C ARG A 135 8.03 5.95 -17.97
N SER A 136 6.81 6.26 -18.39
CA SER A 136 6.22 7.59 -18.21
C SER A 136 5.73 7.86 -16.79
N LEU A 137 5.69 6.84 -15.93
CA LEU A 137 5.15 6.93 -14.56
C LEU A 137 6.23 7.00 -13.49
N CYS A 138 7.40 6.42 -13.77
CA CYS A 138 8.50 6.33 -12.82
C CYS A 138 9.58 7.40 -13.01
N GLY A 139 9.46 8.24 -14.04
CA GLY A 139 10.45 9.26 -14.38
C GLY A 139 11.73 8.63 -14.95
N LYS A 140 12.11 9.08 -16.14
CA LYS A 140 13.51 9.23 -16.53
C LYS A 140 13.71 10.69 -16.86
#